data_AF-A0AAP6SES4-F1
#
_entry.id   AF-A0AAP6SES4-F1
#
_cell.length_a   1.000
_cell.length_b   1.000
_cell.length_c   1.000
_cell.angle_alpha   90.00
_cell.angle_beta   90.00
_cell.angle_gamma   90.00
#
_symmetry.space_group_name_H-M   'P 1'
#
loop_
_entity.id
_entity.type
_entity.pdbx_description
1 polymer ?
#
loop_
_entity_poly.entity_id
_entity_poly.type
_entity_poly.pdbx_seq_one_letter_code
_entity_poly.pdbx_strand_id
1 'polypeptide(L)'
;MAKRIVTRIGDIFCVELGNGYKSYFQYMLKDCHYLGGAVIRAFKTNYPVEYEPKIEEIVKDEVAFHALTYLRAGIDENTWYKIGNSKEIGQEELKSFVFGLPQEEDTSIGYEKANELDANMEPYEHWTVGYAGCERKDIGKIPEFLKSIIECDGVLPYTCIVDRIRYGYYTWTMTFYDEVKRKPWPWVDSYVRKADRLTRETTYFHFHGSRAVREVIVDCDGNMTRLSCENPVDGCHTLYAGDFGEINWRYREFITEDAFEDVWNKSDKSR
;
A
#
# COMPACT_ATOMS: atom_id res chain seq x y z
N MET A 1 -7.35 32.13 12.71
CA MET A 1 -7.93 31.70 11.42
C MET A 1 -6.81 31.11 10.59
N ALA A 2 -6.85 29.80 10.30
CA ALA A 2 -5.88 29.19 9.40
C ALA A 2 -6.08 29.76 7.98
N LYS A 3 -4.98 30.14 7.32
CA LYS A 3 -5.00 30.64 5.94
C LYS A 3 -5.59 29.55 5.03
N ARG A 4 -6.68 29.86 4.32
CA ARG A 4 -7.31 28.90 3.40
C ARG A 4 -6.33 28.54 2.29
N ILE A 5 -5.87 27.29 2.26
CA ILE A 5 -5.07 26.75 1.16
C ILE A 5 -6.02 26.40 0.02
N VAL A 6 -5.82 27.05 -1.12
CA VAL A 6 -6.58 26.80 -2.36
C VAL A 6 -5.78 25.81 -3.20
N THR A 7 -6.37 24.64 -3.47
CA THR A 7 -5.79 23.61 -4.32
C THR A 7 -6.21 23.83 -5.78
N ARG A 8 -5.27 23.62 -6.71
CA ARG A 8 -5.46 23.76 -8.16
C ARG A 8 -4.74 22.64 -8.88
N ILE A 9 -5.30 22.20 -10.02
CA ILE A 9 -4.62 21.25 -10.91
C ILE A 9 -3.20 21.76 -11.22
N GLY A 10 -2.24 20.85 -11.17
CA GLY A 10 -0.81 21.10 -11.31
C GLY A 10 -0.10 21.42 -10.00
N ASP A 11 -0.81 21.60 -8.88
CA ASP A 11 -0.19 21.85 -7.59
C ASP A 11 0.69 20.69 -7.17
N ILE A 12 1.87 21.02 -6.65
CA ILE A 12 2.86 20.05 -6.16
C ILE A 12 2.93 20.15 -4.65
N PHE A 13 2.87 19.00 -4.00
CA PHE A 13 2.88 18.85 -2.56
C PHE A 13 4.12 18.09 -2.13
N CYS A 14 4.70 18.52 -1.02
CA CYS A 14 5.79 17.85 -0.33
C CYS A 14 5.21 17.00 0.81
N VAL A 15 5.72 15.78 0.97
CA VAL A 15 5.42 14.85 2.05
C VAL A 15 6.71 14.55 2.79
N GLU A 16 6.81 14.92 4.07
CA GLU A 16 7.96 14.55 4.90
C GLU A 16 7.75 13.14 5.48
N LEU A 17 8.74 12.26 5.33
CA LEU A 17 8.61 10.84 5.68
C LEU A 17 9.10 10.53 7.09
N GLY A 18 9.62 11.51 7.84
CA GLY A 18 10.06 11.33 9.23
C GLY A 18 11.34 10.52 9.42
N ASN A 19 11.94 10.00 8.35
CA ASN A 19 13.19 9.24 8.34
C ASN A 19 14.37 10.04 7.74
N GLY A 20 14.29 11.38 7.76
CA GLY A 20 15.27 12.27 7.14
C GLY A 20 15.07 12.51 5.63
N TYR A 21 14.03 11.91 5.04
CA TYR A 21 13.67 12.09 3.64
C TYR A 21 12.28 12.71 3.46
N LYS A 22 12.06 13.25 2.27
CA LYS A 22 10.77 13.76 1.78
C LYS A 22 10.53 13.30 0.34
N SER A 23 9.27 13.26 -0.04
CA SER A 23 8.82 12.92 -1.39
C SER A 23 7.78 13.93 -1.87
N TYR A 24 7.38 13.81 -3.13
CA TYR A 24 6.48 14.77 -3.77
C TYR A 24 5.38 14.05 -4.54
N PHE A 25 4.23 14.72 -4.65
CA PHE A 25 3.19 14.33 -5.58
C PHE A 25 2.56 15.56 -6.22
N GLN A 26 1.96 15.37 -7.39
CA GLN A 26 1.28 16.42 -8.14
C GLN A 26 -0.20 16.10 -8.29
N TYR A 27 -1.05 17.10 -8.10
CA TYR A 27 -2.49 17.02 -8.37
C TYR A 27 -2.76 17.14 -9.87
N MET A 28 -3.28 16.08 -10.50
CA MET A 28 -3.44 16.00 -11.97
C MET A 28 -4.84 16.40 -12.46
N LEU A 29 -5.90 15.88 -11.85
CA LEU A 29 -7.28 16.19 -12.23
C LEU A 29 -8.26 15.89 -11.11
N LYS A 30 -9.42 16.55 -11.16
CA LYS A 30 -10.55 16.24 -10.28
C LYS A 30 -11.39 15.13 -10.91
N ASP A 31 -11.54 14.00 -10.22
CA ASP A 31 -12.44 12.94 -10.65
C ASP A 31 -13.86 13.27 -10.15
N CYS A 32 -14.75 13.63 -11.07
CA CYS A 32 -16.13 13.98 -10.76
C CYS A 32 -17.09 12.78 -10.76
N HIS A 33 -16.64 11.60 -11.19
CA HIS A 33 -17.48 10.40 -11.27
C HIS A 33 -17.43 9.60 -9.96
N TYR A 34 -16.33 9.71 -9.20
CA TYR A 34 -16.14 8.98 -7.95
C TYR A 34 -15.80 9.91 -6.79
N LEU A 35 -16.83 10.23 -5.98
CA LEU A 35 -16.77 11.01 -4.72
C LEU A 35 -16.07 12.39 -4.79
N GLY A 36 -15.69 12.87 -5.99
CA GLY A 36 -15.05 14.18 -6.15
C GLY A 36 -13.56 14.21 -5.79
N GLY A 37 -12.89 13.06 -5.77
CA GLY A 37 -11.48 12.92 -5.36
C GLY A 37 -10.49 13.63 -6.29
N ALA A 38 -9.30 13.92 -5.75
CA ALA A 38 -8.17 14.40 -6.53
C ALA A 38 -7.33 13.22 -7.03
N VAL A 39 -7.15 13.12 -8.34
CA VAL A 39 -6.16 12.21 -8.93
C VAL A 39 -4.79 12.83 -8.76
N ILE A 40 -3.88 12.07 -8.18
CA ILE A 40 -2.49 12.47 -7.97
C ILE A 40 -1.55 11.49 -8.69
N ARG A 41 -0.36 11.99 -9.04
CA ARG A 41 0.82 11.16 -9.32
C ARG A 41 1.88 11.43 -8.28
N ALA A 42 2.41 10.38 -7.68
CA ALA A 42 3.54 10.48 -6.75
C ALA A 42 4.84 10.16 -7.48
N PHE A 43 5.90 10.88 -7.15
CA PHE A 43 7.21 10.72 -7.78
C PHE A 43 8.07 9.74 -6.97
N LYS A 44 8.94 9.01 -7.67
CA LYS A 44 9.70 7.88 -7.12
C LYS A 44 10.87 8.32 -6.25
N THR A 45 11.48 9.46 -6.52
CA THR A 45 12.67 9.91 -5.82
C THR A 45 12.32 10.43 -4.42
N ASN A 46 13.00 9.88 -3.42
CA ASN A 46 13.06 10.43 -2.08
C ASN A 46 14.26 11.35 -1.96
N TYR A 47 14.01 12.59 -1.54
CA TYR A 47 15.04 13.60 -1.37
C TYR A 47 15.41 13.73 0.12
N PRO A 48 16.67 14.01 0.47
CA PRO A 48 17.01 14.45 1.82
C PRO A 48 16.16 15.65 2.21
N VAL A 49 15.72 15.72 3.46
CA VAL A 49 14.80 16.78 3.93
C VAL A 49 15.36 18.20 3.71
N GLU A 50 16.68 18.36 3.78
CA GLU A 50 17.39 19.62 3.56
C GLU A 50 17.52 20.02 2.08
N TYR A 51 17.35 19.09 1.15
CA TYR A 51 17.49 19.37 -0.28
C TYR A 51 16.20 19.97 -0.84
N GLU A 52 16.28 21.10 -1.54
CA GLU A 52 15.12 21.74 -2.18
C GLU A 52 15.18 21.53 -3.71
N PRO A 53 14.60 20.44 -4.24
CA PRO A 53 14.55 20.22 -5.68
C PRO A 53 13.72 21.31 -6.37
N LYS A 54 14.13 21.66 -7.60
CA LYS A 54 13.31 22.53 -8.44
C LYS A 54 12.05 21.81 -8.90
N ILE A 55 10.97 22.55 -9.08
CA ILE A 55 9.70 21.99 -9.59
C ILE A 55 9.90 21.25 -10.92
N GLU A 56 10.73 21.79 -11.80
CA GLU A 56 11.05 21.20 -13.10
C GLU A 56 11.81 19.88 -13.00
N GLU A 57 12.54 19.66 -11.90
CA GLU A 57 13.21 18.38 -11.61
C GLU A 57 12.19 17.37 -11.10
N ILE A 58 11.31 17.78 -10.18
CA ILE A 58 10.26 16.92 -9.61
C ILE A 58 9.32 16.39 -10.71
N VAL A 59 8.80 17.27 -11.58
CA VAL A 59 7.79 16.85 -12.58
C VAL A 59 8.32 15.97 -13.70
N LYS A 60 9.66 15.89 -13.85
CA LYS A 60 10.37 15.02 -14.80
C LYS A 60 10.82 13.71 -14.18
N ASP A 61 10.64 13.54 -12.87
CA ASP A 61 10.98 12.31 -12.19
C ASP A 61 10.07 11.15 -12.63
N GLU A 62 10.54 9.93 -12.42
CA GLU A 62 9.75 8.73 -12.65
C GLU A 62 8.53 8.74 -11.72
N VAL A 63 7.35 8.43 -12.29
CA VAL A 63 6.13 8.30 -11.51
C VAL A 63 6.09 6.94 -10.84
N ALA A 64 5.93 6.95 -9.52
CA ALA A 64 5.87 5.76 -8.68
C ALA A 64 4.50 5.09 -8.73
N PHE A 65 3.42 5.88 -8.64
CA PHE A 65 2.05 5.40 -8.65
C PHE A 65 1.06 6.55 -8.87
N HIS A 66 -0.18 6.18 -9.20
CA HIS A 66 -1.33 7.08 -9.23
C HIS A 66 -2.34 6.71 -8.15
N ALA A 67 -3.04 7.70 -7.61
CA ALA A 67 -4.06 7.48 -6.60
C ALA A 67 -5.16 8.54 -6.64
N LEU A 68 -6.31 8.18 -6.09
CA LEU A 68 -7.39 9.11 -5.75
C LEU A 68 -7.31 9.43 -4.26
N THR A 69 -7.36 10.71 -3.89
CA THR A 69 -7.36 11.12 -2.47
C THR A 69 -8.05 12.45 -2.25
N TYR A 70 -8.33 12.79 -0.99
CA TYR A 70 -8.74 14.14 -0.59
C TYR A 70 -7.54 14.96 -0.13
N LEU A 71 -7.07 15.88 -0.98
CA LEU A 71 -5.94 16.77 -0.66
C LEU A 71 -6.11 17.52 0.66
N ARG A 72 -7.35 17.90 0.98
CA ARG A 72 -7.65 18.71 2.15
C ARG A 72 -7.31 17.99 3.46
N ALA A 73 -7.55 16.68 3.54
CA ALA A 73 -7.31 15.91 4.75
C ALA A 73 -5.81 15.94 5.13
N GLY A 74 -4.92 15.64 4.19
CA GLY A 74 -3.47 15.69 4.48
C GLY A 74 -2.91 17.11 4.66
N ILE A 75 -3.59 18.15 4.14
CA ILE A 75 -3.23 19.55 4.45
C ILE A 75 -3.61 19.88 5.89
N ASP A 76 -4.82 19.52 6.32
CA ASP A 76 -5.33 19.85 7.65
C ASP A 76 -4.56 19.11 8.76
N GLU A 77 -4.07 17.90 8.46
CA GLU A 77 -3.23 17.09 9.35
C GLU A 77 -1.72 17.43 9.26
N ASN A 78 -1.34 18.45 8.46
CA ASN A 78 0.05 18.81 8.17
C ASN A 78 0.92 17.67 7.61
N THR A 79 0.30 16.64 7.04
CA THR A 79 0.99 15.52 6.37
C THR A 79 1.72 15.99 5.12
N TRP A 80 1.12 16.93 4.39
CA TRP A 80 1.73 17.52 3.21
C TRP A 80 1.44 19.01 3.08
N TYR A 81 2.35 19.71 2.43
CA TYR A 81 2.22 21.13 2.16
C TYR A 81 2.55 21.46 0.71
N LYS A 82 1.85 22.45 0.16
CA LYS A 82 2.02 22.89 -1.22
C LYS A 82 3.34 23.65 -1.36
N ILE A 83 4.17 23.24 -2.32
CA ILE A 83 5.45 23.91 -2.63
C ILE A 83 5.41 24.73 -3.93
N GLY A 84 4.41 24.49 -4.78
CA GLY A 84 4.27 25.23 -6.02
C GLY A 84 3.24 24.63 -6.97
N ASN A 85 3.39 24.93 -8.26
CA ASN A 85 2.49 24.48 -9.31
C ASN A 85 3.28 24.33 -10.62
N SER A 86 2.93 23.33 -11.43
CA SER A 86 3.42 23.17 -12.80
C SER A 86 2.27 22.87 -13.75
N LYS A 87 2.38 23.36 -15.00
CA LYS A 87 1.46 23.04 -16.09
C LYS A 87 1.75 21.68 -16.74
N GLU A 88 2.92 21.11 -16.46
CA GLU A 88 3.29 19.77 -16.90
C GLU A 88 2.57 18.74 -16.01
N ILE A 89 1.36 18.36 -16.43
CA ILE A 89 0.43 17.52 -15.67
C ILE A 89 0.30 16.09 -16.20
N GLY A 90 1.20 15.66 -17.10
CA GLY A 90 1.20 14.29 -17.64
C GLY A 90 -0.09 13.93 -18.40
N GLN A 91 -0.54 14.75 -19.36
CA GLN A 91 -1.83 14.49 -20.03
C GLN A 91 -1.90 13.14 -20.77
N GLU A 92 -0.78 12.68 -21.34
CA GLU A 92 -0.72 11.36 -21.99
C GLU A 92 -0.66 10.23 -20.96
N GLU A 93 -0.09 10.48 -19.78
CA GLU A 93 -0.04 9.52 -18.67
C GLU A 93 -1.44 9.22 -18.11
N LEU A 94 -2.37 10.18 -18.13
CA LEU A 94 -3.77 9.93 -17.76
C LEU A 94 -4.48 8.87 -18.62
N LYS A 95 -3.88 8.47 -19.75
CA LYS A 95 -4.38 7.42 -20.65
C LYS A 95 -3.64 6.10 -20.50
N SER A 96 -2.60 6.01 -19.66
CA SER A 96 -1.74 4.82 -19.53
C SER A 96 -2.02 3.96 -18.31
N PHE A 97 -2.81 4.45 -17.35
CA PHE A 97 -3.24 3.69 -16.18
C PHE A 97 -4.76 3.67 -16.07
N VAL A 98 -5.26 2.68 -15.33
CA VAL A 98 -6.68 2.55 -15.01
C VAL A 98 -6.85 2.41 -13.52
N PHE A 99 -7.96 2.89 -13.00
CA PHE A 99 -8.40 2.57 -11.65
C PHE A 99 -9.35 1.39 -11.72
N GLY A 100 -9.23 0.44 -10.79
CA GLY A 100 -10.31 -0.51 -10.54
C GLY A 100 -10.32 -1.11 -9.15
N LEU A 101 -11.45 -1.75 -8.86
CA LEU A 101 -11.71 -2.50 -7.64
C LEU A 101 -12.63 -3.68 -7.99
N PRO A 102 -12.53 -4.80 -7.26
CA PRO A 102 -13.59 -5.79 -7.28
C PRO A 102 -14.87 -5.15 -6.74
N GLN A 103 -16.02 -5.47 -7.34
CA GLN A 103 -17.30 -5.15 -6.72
C GLN A 103 -17.42 -5.98 -5.46
N GLU A 104 -17.41 -5.30 -4.31
CA GLU A 104 -17.95 -5.89 -3.10
C GLU A 104 -19.45 -5.98 -3.34
N GLU A 105 -20.01 -7.20 -3.44
CA GLU A 105 -21.46 -7.36 -3.49
C GLU A 105 -22.09 -6.48 -2.40
N ASP A 106 -23.13 -5.75 -2.81
CA ASP A 106 -23.88 -4.78 -2.03
C ASP A 106 -23.93 -5.14 -0.54
N THR A 107 -23.09 -4.46 0.25
CA THR A 107 -23.04 -4.61 1.71
C THR A 107 -24.30 -4.05 2.40
N SER A 108 -25.33 -3.66 1.64
CA SER A 108 -26.71 -3.54 2.14
C SER A 108 -27.31 -4.89 2.57
N ILE A 109 -26.72 -6.01 2.13
CA ILE A 109 -26.93 -7.29 2.79
C ILE A 109 -26.09 -7.27 4.07
N GLY A 110 -26.73 -6.88 5.17
CA GLY A 110 -26.12 -6.84 6.50
C GLY A 110 -25.35 -8.13 6.80
N TYR A 111 -24.43 -8.02 7.77
CA TYR A 111 -23.55 -9.06 8.35
C TYR A 111 -24.15 -10.48 8.51
N GLU A 112 -25.46 -10.66 8.37
CA GLU A 112 -26.21 -11.90 8.44
C GLU A 112 -26.01 -12.86 7.24
N LYS A 113 -25.74 -12.38 6.00
CA LYS A 113 -25.47 -13.30 4.86
C LYS A 113 -24.00 -13.54 4.52
N ALA A 114 -23.07 -12.88 5.22
CA ALA A 114 -21.64 -13.18 5.06
C ALA A 114 -21.30 -14.66 5.38
N ASN A 115 -22.20 -15.36 6.08
CA ASN A 115 -22.09 -16.80 6.40
C ASN A 115 -22.83 -17.72 5.40
N GLU A 116 -23.59 -17.16 4.43
CA GLU A 116 -24.36 -17.92 3.43
C GLU A 116 -23.82 -17.74 2.01
N LEU A 117 -22.68 -17.07 1.84
CA LEU A 117 -21.97 -17.05 0.56
C LEU A 117 -21.53 -18.49 0.25
N ASP A 118 -22.18 -19.05 -0.77
CA ASP A 118 -21.85 -20.32 -1.39
C ASP A 118 -20.33 -20.36 -1.63
N ALA A 119 -19.64 -21.32 -1.01
CA ALA A 119 -18.17 -21.46 -1.07
C ALA A 119 -17.63 -21.72 -2.49
N ASN A 120 -18.50 -21.65 -3.51
CA ASN A 120 -18.24 -21.94 -4.92
C ASN A 120 -18.34 -20.70 -5.84
N MET A 121 -18.75 -19.52 -5.37
CA MET A 121 -18.58 -18.29 -6.16
C MET A 121 -17.15 -17.79 -5.99
N GLU A 122 -16.41 -17.60 -7.09
CA GLU A 122 -15.17 -16.85 -7.00
C GLU A 122 -15.51 -15.40 -6.65
N PRO A 123 -14.99 -14.84 -5.53
CA PRO A 123 -15.44 -13.55 -5.00
C PRO A 123 -15.14 -12.34 -5.91
N TYR A 124 -14.48 -12.55 -7.05
CA TYR A 124 -13.94 -11.51 -7.92
C TYR A 124 -14.38 -11.66 -9.39
N GLU A 125 -15.57 -12.20 -9.62
CA GLU A 125 -16.15 -12.28 -10.97
C GLU A 125 -16.58 -10.93 -11.55
N HIS A 126 -16.62 -9.86 -10.75
CA HIS A 126 -17.01 -8.52 -11.16
C HIS A 126 -15.96 -7.49 -10.74
N TRP A 127 -15.20 -6.95 -11.70
CA TRP A 127 -14.28 -5.83 -11.50
C TRP A 127 -14.78 -4.60 -12.22
N THR A 128 -14.92 -3.49 -11.50
CA THR A 128 -15.14 -2.19 -12.13
C THR A 128 -13.81 -1.54 -12.43
N VAL A 129 -13.59 -1.17 -13.70
CA VAL A 129 -12.35 -0.55 -14.18
C VAL A 129 -12.64 0.66 -15.06
N GLY A 130 -11.82 1.71 -14.97
CA GLY A 130 -11.90 2.85 -15.89
C GLY A 130 -10.71 3.79 -15.78
N TYR A 131 -10.55 4.65 -16.80
CA TYR A 131 -9.53 5.68 -16.81
C TYR A 131 -9.86 6.81 -15.84
N ALA A 132 -8.83 7.52 -15.37
CA ALA A 132 -8.98 8.67 -14.49
C ALA A 132 -9.97 9.71 -15.06
N GLY A 133 -10.96 10.13 -14.26
CA GLY A 133 -11.98 11.08 -14.68
C GLY A 133 -13.08 10.53 -15.60
N CYS A 134 -13.08 9.23 -15.89
CA CYS A 134 -14.13 8.56 -16.69
C CYS A 134 -15.04 7.67 -15.82
N GLU A 135 -16.19 7.28 -16.35
CA GLU A 135 -17.03 6.25 -15.75
C GLU A 135 -16.30 4.89 -15.67
N ARG A 136 -16.56 4.12 -14.61
CA ARG A 136 -16.05 2.76 -14.43
C ARG A 136 -16.99 1.76 -15.07
N LYS A 137 -16.44 0.73 -15.70
CA LYS A 137 -17.20 -0.33 -16.35
C LYS A 137 -16.88 -1.67 -15.70
N ASP A 138 -17.91 -2.49 -15.51
CA ASP A 138 -17.70 -3.89 -15.17
C ASP A 138 -17.04 -4.62 -16.35
N ILE A 139 -15.90 -5.25 -16.08
CA ILE A 139 -15.15 -6.05 -17.05
C ILE A 139 -15.16 -7.54 -16.70
N GLY A 140 -15.89 -7.94 -15.68
CA GLY A 140 -15.86 -9.30 -15.15
C GLY A 140 -14.55 -9.58 -14.40
N LYS A 141 -13.92 -10.72 -14.67
CA LYS A 141 -12.60 -11.07 -14.11
C LYS A 141 -11.52 -10.15 -14.64
N ILE A 142 -10.61 -9.71 -13.77
CA ILE A 142 -9.46 -8.88 -14.17
C ILE A 142 -8.46 -9.67 -15.04
N PRO A 143 -8.14 -9.20 -16.26
CA PRO A 143 -7.09 -9.79 -17.09
C PRO A 143 -5.68 -9.59 -16.49
N GLU A 144 -4.80 -10.57 -16.66
CA GLU A 144 -3.43 -10.54 -16.10
C GLU A 144 -2.63 -9.29 -16.50
N PHE A 145 -2.76 -8.83 -17.75
CA PHE A 145 -2.05 -7.64 -18.21
C PHE A 145 -2.47 -6.38 -17.44
N LEU A 146 -3.74 -6.28 -17.00
CA LEU A 146 -4.22 -5.13 -16.23
C LEU A 146 -3.64 -5.10 -14.81
N LYS A 147 -3.35 -6.25 -14.20
CA LYS A 147 -2.77 -6.34 -12.85
C LYS A 147 -1.44 -5.60 -12.70
N SER A 148 -0.77 -5.30 -13.82
CA SER A 148 0.49 -4.55 -13.84
C SER A 148 0.35 -3.03 -13.91
N ILE A 149 -0.80 -2.51 -14.37
CA ILE A 149 -1.04 -1.07 -14.62
C ILE A 149 -2.25 -0.50 -13.87
N ILE A 150 -3.00 -1.37 -13.18
CA ILE A 150 -4.18 -0.98 -12.44
C ILE A 150 -3.80 -0.38 -11.08
N GLU A 151 -4.49 0.69 -10.74
CA GLU A 151 -4.43 1.32 -9.42
C GLU A 151 -5.76 1.11 -8.69
N CYS A 152 -5.72 1.16 -7.36
CA CYS A 152 -6.92 0.97 -6.56
C CYS A 152 -7.92 2.12 -6.78
N ASP A 153 -9.16 1.79 -7.17
CA ASP A 153 -10.25 2.74 -7.40
C ASP A 153 -10.99 3.16 -6.12
N GLY A 154 -10.26 3.68 -5.13
CA GLY A 154 -10.84 4.23 -3.91
C GLY A 154 -10.35 5.65 -3.69
N VAL A 155 -11.18 6.54 -3.15
CA VAL A 155 -10.66 7.82 -2.63
C VAL A 155 -9.96 7.54 -1.30
N LEU A 156 -8.66 7.32 -1.39
CA LEU A 156 -7.83 6.83 -0.30
C LEU A 156 -7.58 7.93 0.76
N PRO A 157 -7.62 7.57 2.06
CA PRO A 157 -7.17 8.44 3.14
C PRO A 157 -5.73 8.91 2.94
N TYR A 158 -5.39 10.08 3.50
CA TYR A 158 -4.04 10.64 3.37
C TYR A 158 -2.95 9.68 3.89
N THR A 159 -3.26 8.90 4.94
CA THR A 159 -2.33 7.91 5.51
C THR A 159 -1.96 6.83 4.51
N CYS A 160 -2.90 6.38 3.67
CA CYS A 160 -2.63 5.39 2.63
C CYS A 160 -1.68 5.95 1.56
N ILE A 161 -1.80 7.24 1.22
CA ILE A 161 -0.86 7.89 0.30
C ILE A 161 0.55 7.93 0.88
N VAL A 162 0.68 8.27 2.17
CA VAL A 162 1.98 8.22 2.86
C VAL A 162 2.54 6.80 2.90
N ASP A 163 1.72 5.79 3.22
CA ASP A 163 2.14 4.39 3.20
C ASP A 163 2.65 3.97 1.83
N ARG A 164 1.94 4.33 0.75
CA ARG A 164 2.35 3.98 -0.60
C ARG A 164 3.65 4.64 -1.03
N ILE A 165 3.87 5.90 -0.64
CA ILE A 165 5.15 6.60 -0.83
C ILE A 165 6.25 5.89 -0.04
N ARG A 166 6.00 5.58 1.24
CA ARG A 166 7.01 5.03 2.15
C ARG A 166 7.38 3.60 1.82
N TYR A 167 6.39 2.75 1.55
CA TYR A 167 6.53 1.31 1.49
C TYR A 167 6.39 0.72 0.09
N GLY A 168 5.73 1.42 -0.85
CA GLY A 168 5.39 0.89 -2.17
C GLY A 168 4.06 0.12 -2.20
N TYR A 169 3.40 -0.02 -1.04
CA TYR A 169 2.09 -0.65 -0.88
C TYR A 169 1.26 0.05 0.21
N TYR A 170 -0.05 -0.22 0.26
CA TYR A 170 -0.92 0.22 1.35
C TYR A 170 -0.93 -0.84 2.46
N THR A 171 -0.83 -0.40 3.72
CA THR A 171 -0.90 -1.29 4.89
C THR A 171 -2.33 -1.74 5.22
N TRP A 172 -3.34 -1.05 4.67
CA TRP A 172 -4.74 -1.39 4.86
C TRP A 172 -5.11 -2.75 4.26
N THR A 173 -6.07 -3.42 4.90
CA THR A 173 -6.75 -4.59 4.31
C THR A 173 -7.62 -4.11 3.16
N MET A 174 -7.38 -4.58 1.94
CA MET A 174 -8.12 -4.16 0.75
C MET A 174 -8.36 -5.37 -0.15
N THR A 175 -9.58 -5.53 -0.63
CA THR A 175 -9.99 -6.57 -1.59
C THR A 175 -9.24 -6.47 -2.91
N PHE A 176 -8.76 -5.27 -3.27
CA PHE A 176 -7.81 -5.05 -4.37
C PHE A 176 -6.59 -5.99 -4.33
N TYR A 177 -6.06 -6.25 -3.12
CA TYR A 177 -4.85 -7.05 -2.93
C TYR A 177 -5.07 -8.56 -3.05
N ASP A 178 -6.31 -9.02 -3.20
CA ASP A 178 -6.59 -10.43 -3.47
C ASP A 178 -6.18 -10.84 -4.90
N GLU A 179 -6.22 -9.90 -5.85
CA GLU A 179 -5.82 -10.14 -7.25
C GLU A 179 -4.52 -9.43 -7.64
N VAL A 180 -4.26 -8.25 -7.08
CA VAL A 180 -3.10 -7.41 -7.42
C VAL A 180 -2.10 -7.46 -6.28
N LYS A 181 -0.98 -8.17 -6.42
CA LYS A 181 0.00 -8.36 -5.33
C LYS A 181 0.62 -7.04 -4.84
N ARG A 182 0.84 -6.93 -3.53
CA ARG A 182 1.65 -5.84 -2.94
C ARG A 182 3.09 -5.91 -3.46
N LYS A 183 3.66 -4.75 -3.80
CA LYS A 183 5.03 -4.62 -4.31
C LYS A 183 5.81 -3.64 -3.44
N PRO A 184 6.51 -4.11 -2.40
CA PRO A 184 7.36 -3.24 -1.59
C PRO A 184 8.45 -2.60 -2.43
N TRP A 185 8.87 -1.39 -2.05
CA TRP A 185 10.09 -0.82 -2.62
C TRP A 185 11.30 -1.72 -2.29
N PRO A 186 12.28 -1.84 -3.19
CA PRO A 186 13.41 -2.75 -2.99
C PRO A 186 14.24 -2.51 -1.72
N TRP A 187 14.20 -1.28 -1.18
CA TRP A 187 14.98 -0.84 -0.03
C TRP A 187 14.18 -0.77 1.27
N VAL A 188 12.90 -1.17 1.25
CA VAL A 188 12.01 -1.03 2.41
C VAL A 188 12.07 -2.27 3.28
N ASP A 189 12.20 -2.06 4.58
CA ASP A 189 11.96 -3.09 5.58
C ASP A 189 10.48 -3.13 5.98
N SER A 190 9.88 -4.31 5.91
CA SER A 190 8.47 -4.55 6.25
C SER A 190 8.37 -5.62 7.33
N TYR A 191 7.69 -5.29 8.41
CA TYR A 191 7.51 -6.16 9.57
C TYR A 191 6.05 -6.58 9.69
N VAL A 192 5.82 -7.88 9.69
CA VAL A 192 4.48 -8.47 9.72
C VAL A 192 4.44 -9.70 10.62
N ARG A 193 3.25 -10.07 11.08
CA ARG A 193 3.00 -11.31 11.81
C ARG A 193 1.78 -12.04 11.25
N LYS A 194 1.82 -13.35 11.29
CA LYS A 194 0.70 -14.21 10.90
C LYS A 194 0.45 -15.27 11.95
N ALA A 195 -0.78 -15.35 12.42
CA ALA A 195 -1.21 -16.42 13.33
C ALA A 195 -1.91 -17.51 12.51
N ASP A 196 -1.39 -18.74 12.58
CA ASP A 196 -2.05 -19.92 12.01
C ASP A 196 -2.91 -20.58 13.09
N ARG A 197 -4.22 -20.69 12.82
CA ARG A 197 -5.17 -21.29 13.78
C ARG A 197 -5.06 -22.81 13.86
N LEU A 198 -4.59 -23.46 12.80
CA LEU A 198 -4.48 -24.92 12.72
C LEU A 198 -3.23 -25.40 13.45
N THR A 199 -2.08 -24.77 13.19
CA THR A 199 -0.83 -25.13 13.88
C THR A 199 -0.70 -24.48 15.26
N ARG A 200 -1.53 -23.45 15.54
CA ARG A 200 -1.44 -22.61 16.74
C ARG A 200 -0.08 -21.91 16.87
N GLU A 201 0.60 -21.70 15.75
CA GLU A 201 1.85 -20.96 15.67
C GLU A 201 1.57 -19.50 15.30
N THR A 202 2.45 -18.61 15.76
CA THR A 202 2.53 -17.25 15.24
C THR A 202 3.90 -17.05 14.62
N THR A 203 3.90 -16.73 13.33
CA THR A 203 5.11 -16.42 12.58
C THR A 203 5.27 -14.91 12.45
N TYR A 204 6.45 -14.41 12.77
CA TYR A 204 6.85 -13.02 12.61
C TYR A 204 7.84 -12.97 11.46
N PHE A 205 7.65 -12.03 10.54
CA PHE A 205 8.51 -11.87 9.38
C PHE A 205 9.10 -10.48 9.36
N HIS A 206 10.36 -10.41 8.99
CA HIS A 206 11.03 -9.21 8.55
C HIS A 206 11.44 -9.41 7.09
N PHE A 207 10.82 -8.63 6.21
CA PHE A 207 11.12 -8.59 4.79
C PHE A 207 11.99 -7.37 4.47
N HIS A 208 13.01 -7.56 3.62
CA HIS A 208 13.70 -6.47 2.94
C HIS A 208 13.30 -6.48 1.47
N GLY A 209 12.65 -5.41 1.01
CA GLY A 209 11.90 -5.42 -0.23
C GLY A 209 10.89 -6.57 -0.23
N SER A 210 10.89 -7.40 -1.28
CA SER A 210 9.96 -8.53 -1.38
C SER A 210 10.44 -9.80 -0.66
N ARG A 211 11.67 -9.86 -0.16
CA ARG A 211 12.27 -11.11 0.35
C ARG A 211 12.30 -11.14 1.87
N ALA A 212 11.90 -12.27 2.46
CA ALA A 212 12.08 -12.49 3.89
C ALA A 212 13.59 -12.61 4.18
N VAL A 213 14.07 -11.84 5.16
CA VAL A 213 15.47 -11.87 5.60
C VAL A 213 15.61 -12.42 7.03
N ARG A 214 14.56 -12.28 7.85
CA ARG A 214 14.45 -12.91 9.16
C ARG A 214 13.02 -13.38 9.42
N GLU A 215 12.89 -14.47 10.17
CA GLU A 215 11.62 -15.05 10.56
C GLU A 215 11.71 -15.63 11.97
N VAL A 216 10.66 -15.45 12.77
CA VAL A 216 10.52 -16.08 14.09
C VAL A 216 9.20 -16.82 14.15
N ILE A 217 9.26 -18.11 14.42
CA ILE A 217 8.07 -18.96 14.59
C ILE A 217 7.92 -19.22 16.07
N VAL A 218 6.77 -18.84 16.64
CA VAL A 218 6.44 -19.05 18.05
C VAL A 218 5.32 -20.07 18.13
N ASP A 219 5.61 -21.24 18.69
CA ASP A 219 4.61 -22.30 18.88
C ASP A 219 3.67 -22.03 20.07
N CYS A 220 2.72 -22.93 20.28
CA CYS A 220 1.73 -22.80 21.35
C CYS A 220 2.29 -22.94 22.78
N ASP A 221 3.48 -23.54 22.94
CA ASP A 221 4.19 -23.65 24.21
C ASP A 221 5.10 -22.43 24.46
N GLY A 222 5.33 -21.62 23.41
CA GLY A 222 6.19 -20.46 23.41
C GLY A 222 7.64 -20.79 23.09
N ASN A 223 7.92 -21.96 22.51
CA ASN A 223 9.22 -22.24 21.91
C ASN A 223 9.37 -21.40 20.64
N MET A 224 10.61 -20.98 20.36
CA MET A 224 10.90 -20.02 19.31
C MET A 224 11.93 -20.59 18.35
N THR A 225 11.54 -20.70 17.08
CA THR A 225 12.46 -21.03 15.98
C THR A 225 12.85 -19.72 15.29
N ARG A 226 14.14 -19.44 15.14
CA ARG A 226 14.64 -18.20 14.52
C ARG A 226 15.39 -18.55 13.24
N LEU A 227 14.97 -17.95 12.13
CA LEU A 227 15.54 -18.19 10.81
C LEU A 227 16.04 -16.86 10.24
N SER A 228 17.13 -16.93 9.49
CA SER A 228 17.78 -15.78 8.85
C SER A 228 18.42 -16.19 7.54
N CYS A 229 18.86 -15.26 6.71
CA CYS A 229 19.64 -15.60 5.52
C CYS A 229 20.91 -16.40 5.84
N GLU A 230 21.53 -16.16 7.00
CA GLU A 230 22.72 -16.88 7.47
C GLU A 230 22.38 -18.28 8.00
N ASN A 231 21.22 -18.42 8.63
CA ASN A 231 20.73 -19.69 9.18
C ASN A 231 19.28 -19.92 8.70
N PRO A 232 19.09 -20.34 7.43
CA PRO A 232 17.77 -20.38 6.81
C PRO A 232 16.96 -21.62 7.15
N VAL A 233 17.53 -22.59 7.87
CA VAL A 233 16.88 -23.86 8.21
C VAL A 233 17.13 -24.20 9.67
N ASP A 234 16.08 -24.56 10.39
CA ASP A 234 16.13 -25.10 11.75
C ASP A 234 15.01 -26.14 11.94
N GLY A 235 15.40 -27.37 12.25
CA GLY A 235 14.48 -28.50 12.34
C GLY A 235 13.68 -28.72 11.05
N CYS A 236 12.35 -28.61 11.13
CA CYS A 236 11.44 -28.72 10.00
C CYS A 236 11.10 -27.38 9.34
N HIS A 237 11.59 -26.27 9.87
CA HIS A 237 11.29 -24.93 9.37
C HIS A 237 12.37 -24.45 8.41
N THR A 238 11.95 -23.72 7.39
CA THR A 238 12.83 -23.08 6.41
C THR A 238 12.35 -21.65 6.21
N LEU A 239 13.29 -20.71 6.11
CA LEU A 239 13.00 -19.30 5.91
C LEU A 239 12.07 -19.13 4.71
N TYR A 240 11.00 -18.36 4.90
CA TYR A 240 10.00 -18.13 3.87
C TYR A 240 10.62 -17.70 2.52
N ALA A 241 10.43 -18.52 1.49
CA ALA A 241 11.02 -18.33 0.17
C ALA A 241 10.12 -17.56 -0.81
N GLY A 242 8.85 -17.35 -0.45
CA GLY A 242 7.90 -16.58 -1.26
C GLY A 242 8.15 -15.08 -1.21
N ASP A 243 7.43 -14.35 -2.05
CA ASP A 243 7.50 -12.89 -2.08
C ASP A 243 6.50 -12.28 -1.09
N PHE A 244 6.82 -11.10 -0.54
CA PHE A 244 5.95 -10.35 0.38
C PHE A 244 4.49 -10.26 -0.09
N GLY A 245 4.29 -10.01 -1.39
CA GLY A 245 2.97 -9.84 -1.98
C GLY A 245 2.17 -11.12 -2.21
N GLU A 246 2.75 -12.30 -1.96
CA GLU A 246 2.05 -13.59 -2.09
C GLU A 246 1.13 -13.88 -0.89
N ILE A 247 1.38 -13.22 0.23
CA ILE A 247 0.50 -13.24 1.38
C ILE A 247 -0.35 -11.97 1.34
N ASN A 248 -1.68 -12.13 1.30
CA ASN A 248 -2.57 -10.98 1.46
C ASN A 248 -2.62 -10.56 2.94
N TRP A 249 -1.73 -9.63 3.30
CA TRP A 249 -1.62 -9.09 4.64
C TRP A 249 -2.83 -8.26 5.04
N ARG A 250 -3.30 -8.46 6.27
CA ARG A 250 -4.32 -7.63 6.90
C ARG A 250 -3.66 -6.48 7.66
N TYR A 251 -4.38 -5.37 7.80
CA TYR A 251 -3.90 -4.20 8.55
C TYR A 251 -3.34 -4.55 9.95
N ARG A 252 -3.99 -5.46 10.68
CA ARG A 252 -3.57 -5.88 12.03
C ARG A 252 -2.38 -6.85 12.08
N GLU A 253 -1.95 -7.34 10.91
CA GLU A 253 -0.77 -8.20 10.75
C GLU A 253 0.50 -7.37 10.60
N PHE A 254 0.42 -6.09 10.21
CA PHE A 254 1.56 -5.18 10.24
C PHE A 254 1.96 -4.83 11.68
N ILE A 255 3.26 -4.88 11.94
CA ILE A 255 3.86 -4.56 13.24
C ILE A 255 5.02 -3.57 13.06
N THR A 256 5.53 -3.02 14.16
CA THR A 256 6.72 -2.17 14.14
C THR A 256 7.99 -3.03 14.14
N GLU A 257 9.11 -2.42 13.75
CA GLU A 257 10.45 -2.98 13.93
C GLU A 257 10.69 -3.37 15.40
N ASP A 258 10.42 -2.44 16.33
CA ASP A 258 10.57 -2.71 17.77
C ASP A 258 9.78 -3.95 18.22
N ALA A 259 8.55 -4.13 17.74
CA ALA A 259 7.73 -5.29 18.09
C ALA A 259 8.28 -6.60 17.50
N PHE A 260 8.95 -6.54 16.34
CA PHE A 260 9.66 -7.69 15.79
C PHE A 260 10.93 -7.98 16.60
N GLU A 261 11.74 -6.95 16.90
CA GLU A 261 12.99 -7.08 17.65
C GLU A 261 12.76 -7.57 19.08
N ASP A 262 11.66 -7.16 19.72
CA ASP A 262 11.26 -7.66 21.04
C ASP A 262 11.04 -9.18 21.04
N VAL A 263 10.51 -9.73 19.93
CA VAL A 263 10.33 -11.17 19.76
C VAL A 263 11.66 -11.82 19.36
N TRP A 264 12.38 -11.25 18.40
CA TRP A 264 13.66 -11.77 17.91
C TRP A 264 14.68 -11.97 19.05
N ASN A 265 14.83 -10.96 19.91
CA ASN A 265 15.82 -10.94 20.99
C ASN A 265 15.35 -11.60 22.29
N LYS A 266 14.08 -12.04 22.35
CA LYS A 266 13.54 -12.70 23.54
C LYS A 266 14.30 -13.99 23.82
N SER A 267 14.69 -14.25 25.06
CA SER A 267 15.22 -15.57 25.44
C SER A 267 14.12 -16.61 25.39
N ASP A 268 14.45 -17.83 24.95
CA ASP A 268 13.54 -18.96 25.07
C ASP A 268 13.14 -19.13 26.54
N LYS A 269 11.89 -19.52 26.81
CA LYS A 269 11.51 -19.89 28.18
C LYS A 269 12.44 -21.03 28.60
N SER A 270 13.23 -20.80 29.66
CA SER A 270 14.06 -21.82 30.27
C SER A 270 13.21 -23.07 30.51
N ARG A 271 13.58 -24.18 29.87
CA ARG A 271 13.06 -25.52 30.16
C ARG A 271 13.34 -25.89 31.62
#